data_AF-A0A7W1K1R3-F1
#
_entry.id   AF-A0A7W1K1R3-F1
#
_cell.length_a   1.000
_cell.length_b   1.000
_cell.length_c   1.000
_cell.angle_alpha   90.00
_cell.angle_beta   90.00
_cell.angle_gamma   90.00
#
_symmetry.space_group_name_H-M   'P 1'
#
loop_
_entity.id
_entity.type
_entity.pdbx_description
1 polymer ?
#
loop_
_entity_poly.entity_id
_entity_poly.type
_entity_poly.pdbx_seq_one_letter_code
_entity_poly.pdbx_strand_id
1 'polypeptide(L)'
;MRPPDRPGCFLCHRPTFDPDKREVPWARAVADGVQVLICPDCQHDRPDWVESLDRCEACGSTRLSLTLGQVVCRACGHTARAGA
;
A
#
# COMPACT_ATOMS: atom_id res chain seq x y z
N MET A 1 0.84 11.95 -25.46
CA MET A 1 0.37 11.61 -24.10
C MET A 1 0.84 10.19 -23.78
N ARG A 2 1.82 10.02 -22.88
CA ARG A 2 2.05 8.70 -22.27
C ARG A 2 0.79 8.39 -21.43
N PRO A 3 0.15 7.21 -21.53
CA PRO A 3 -0.84 6.83 -20.54
C PRO A 3 -0.17 6.96 -19.17
N PRO A 4 -0.86 7.52 -18.14
CA PRO A 4 -0.29 7.59 -16.80
C PRO A 4 0.19 6.17 -16.46
N ASP A 5 1.47 6.06 -16.10
CA ASP A 5 2.10 4.79 -15.74
C ASP A 5 1.11 4.02 -14.86
N ARG A 6 0.53 2.94 -15.42
CA ARG A 6 -0.61 2.27 -14.78
C ARG A 6 -0.18 1.92 -13.36
N PRO A 7 -0.95 2.28 -12.32
CA PRO A 7 -0.60 1.91 -10.97
C PRO A 7 -0.38 0.38 -10.95
N GLY A 8 0.76 -0.03 -10.43
CA GLY A 8 1.20 -1.42 -10.44
C GLY A 8 1.62 -1.85 -9.05
N CYS A 9 1.91 -3.14 -8.90
CA CYS A 9 2.38 -3.65 -7.63
C CYS A 9 3.75 -3.08 -7.29
N PHE A 10 3.94 -2.58 -6.07
CA PHE A 10 5.23 -2.05 -5.64
C PHE A 10 6.36 -3.10 -5.63
N LEU A 11 6.03 -4.38 -5.38
CA LEU A 11 7.02 -5.44 -5.29
C LEU A 11 7.40 -6.06 -6.65
N CYS A 12 6.40 -6.41 -7.45
CA CYS A 12 6.62 -7.12 -8.71
C CYS A 12 6.35 -6.26 -9.96
N HIS A 13 5.97 -4.99 -9.77
CA HIS A 13 5.68 -4.02 -10.83
C HIS A 13 4.59 -4.44 -11.82
N ARG A 14 3.85 -5.52 -11.53
CA ARG A 14 2.77 -5.97 -12.40
C ARG A 14 1.66 -4.90 -12.46
N PRO A 15 1.01 -4.73 -13.62
CA PRO A 15 -0.09 -3.78 -13.75
C PRO A 15 -1.27 -4.16 -12.85
N THR A 16 -2.01 -3.15 -12.37
CA THR A 16 -3.26 -3.41 -11.63
C THR A 16 -4.24 -4.17 -12.51
N PHE A 17 -4.79 -5.24 -11.96
CA PHE A 17 -5.86 -6.05 -12.54
C PHE A 17 -6.97 -6.22 -11.49
N ASP A 18 -8.19 -6.47 -11.94
CA ASP A 18 -9.31 -6.79 -11.06
C ASP A 18 -9.13 -8.25 -10.61
N PRO A 19 -8.85 -8.51 -9.33
CA PRO A 19 -8.69 -9.87 -8.84
C PRO A 19 -10.06 -10.57 -8.78
N ASP A 20 -10.06 -11.88 -8.94
CA ASP A 20 -11.28 -12.67 -8.85
C ASP A 20 -11.94 -12.50 -7.48
N LYS A 21 -13.26 -12.72 -7.37
CA LYS A 21 -14.02 -12.56 -6.11
C LYS A 21 -13.51 -13.39 -4.93
N ARG A 22 -12.67 -14.40 -5.20
CA ARG A 22 -12.10 -15.33 -4.21
C ARG A 22 -10.71 -14.91 -3.75
N GLU A 23 -10.06 -14.00 -4.45
CA GLU A 23 -8.74 -13.51 -4.12
C GLU A 23 -8.82 -12.35 -3.12
N VAL A 24 -7.76 -12.17 -2.34
CA VAL A 24 -7.65 -10.98 -1.49
C VAL A 24 -7.57 -9.74 -2.38
N PRO A 25 -8.25 -8.63 -2.03
CA PRO A 25 -8.12 -7.41 -2.82
C PRO A 25 -6.70 -6.87 -2.71
N TRP A 26 -6.33 -6.00 -3.65
CA TRP A 26 -5.07 -5.28 -3.60
C TRP A 26 -4.92 -4.51 -2.27
N ALA A 27 -3.83 -4.77 -1.54
CA ALA A 27 -3.54 -4.07 -0.31
C ALA A 27 -3.03 -2.67 -0.64
N ARG A 28 -3.65 -1.68 0.01
CA ARG A 28 -3.16 -0.29 0.01
C ARG A 28 -2.25 -0.10 1.21
N ALA A 29 -1.07 0.43 0.95
CA ALA A 29 -0.10 0.77 1.96
C ALA A 29 0.63 2.05 1.59
N VAL A 30 1.54 2.47 2.46
CA VAL A 30 2.44 3.60 2.23
C VAL A 30 3.86 3.08 2.35
N ALA A 31 4.72 3.50 1.42
CA ALA A 31 6.16 3.25 1.47
C ALA A 31 6.88 4.55 1.12
N ASP A 32 7.82 4.96 1.97
CA ASP A 32 8.56 6.21 1.81
C ASP A 32 7.62 7.43 1.68
N GLY A 33 6.49 7.41 2.40
CA GLY A 33 5.48 8.47 2.31
C GLY A 33 4.61 8.46 1.04
N VAL A 34 4.81 7.51 0.12
CA VAL A 34 4.03 7.39 -1.13
C VAL A 34 2.99 6.28 -1.02
N GLN A 35 1.79 6.51 -1.57
CA GLN A 35 0.77 5.48 -1.63
C GLN A 35 1.14 4.40 -2.64
N VAL A 36 1.26 3.18 -2.16
CA VAL A 36 1.60 2.00 -2.95
C VAL A 36 0.50 0.94 -2.89
N LEU A 37 0.51 0.07 -3.90
CA LEU A 37 -0.43 -1.03 -4.04
C LEU A 37 0.35 -2.36 -4.07
N ILE A 38 -0.15 -3.37 -3.36
CA ILE A 38 0.44 -4.72 -3.33
C ILE A 38 -0.57 -5.70 -3.90
N CYS A 39 -0.17 -6.45 -4.91
CA CYS A 39 -1.05 -7.42 -5.56
C CYS A 39 -1.33 -8.63 -4.68
N PRO A 40 -2.42 -9.37 -4.93
CA PRO A 40 -2.83 -10.52 -4.13
C PRO A 40 -1.77 -11.62 -4.07
N ASP A 41 -1.13 -11.94 -5.20
CA ASP A 41 -0.04 -12.92 -5.25
C ASP A 41 1.13 -12.51 -4.37
N CYS A 42 1.63 -11.27 -4.47
CA CYS A 42 2.70 -10.81 -3.57
C CYS A 42 2.28 -10.77 -2.10
N GLN A 43 0.99 -10.53 -1.81
CA GLN A 43 0.49 -10.62 -0.44
C GLN A 43 0.55 -12.06 0.10
N HIS A 44 0.36 -13.06 -0.77
CA HIS A 44 0.39 -14.48 -0.43
C HIS A 44 1.81 -15.06 -0.41
N ASP A 45 2.60 -14.78 -1.45
CA ASP A 45 3.94 -15.34 -1.65
C ASP A 45 5.00 -14.74 -0.72
N ARG A 46 4.82 -13.50 -0.26
CA ARG A 46 5.86 -12.75 0.48
C ARG A 46 5.40 -12.18 1.80
N PRO A 47 5.24 -12.96 2.88
CA PRO A 47 4.74 -12.43 4.15
C PRO A 47 5.56 -11.24 4.71
N ASP A 48 6.82 -11.08 4.29
CA ASP A 48 7.73 -9.98 4.58
C ASP A 48 7.41 -8.67 3.84
N TRP A 49 6.44 -8.64 2.91
CA TRP A 49 6.09 -7.43 2.15
C TRP A 49 5.72 -6.25 3.04
N VAL A 50 5.21 -6.54 4.25
CA VAL A 50 4.86 -5.56 5.28
C VAL A 50 6.08 -4.89 5.93
N GLU A 51 7.27 -5.47 5.80
CA GLU A 51 8.51 -4.91 6.34
C GLU A 51 9.06 -3.78 5.48
N SER A 52 8.81 -3.84 4.18
CA SER A 52 9.16 -2.79 3.21
C SER A 52 8.21 -1.59 3.22
N LEU A 53 7.21 -1.59 4.11
CA LEU A 53 6.17 -0.55 4.20
C LEU A 53 6.34 0.29 5.46
N ASP A 54 5.85 1.52 5.37
CA ASP A 54 5.74 2.39 6.52
C ASP A 54 4.80 1.77 7.56
N ARG A 55 5.16 1.95 8.83
CA ARG A 55 4.39 1.50 9.98
C ARG A 55 3.88 2.71 10.75
N CYS A 56 2.67 2.58 11.28
CA CYS A 56 2.14 3.57 12.19
C CYS A 56 3.02 3.68 13.44
N GLU A 57 3.52 4.87 13.74
CA GLU A 57 4.29 5.14 14.96
C GLU A 57 3.48 4.92 16.25
N ALA A 58 2.15 5.02 16.19
CA ALA A 58 1.28 4.86 17.36
C ALA A 58 0.92 3.40 17.68
N CYS A 59 0.76 2.53 16.67
CA CYS A 59 0.27 1.16 16.86
C CYS A 59 1.04 0.07 16.11
N GLY A 60 2.03 0.43 15.28
CA GLY A 60 2.82 -0.51 14.48
C GLY A 60 2.11 -1.08 13.25
N SER A 61 0.85 -0.71 12.97
CA SER A 61 0.12 -1.23 11.81
C SER A 61 0.64 -0.68 10.49
N THR A 62 0.72 -1.53 9.45
CA THR A 62 1.07 -1.19 8.07
C THR A 62 -0.14 -0.83 7.20
N ARG A 63 -1.37 -0.86 7.77
CA ARG A 63 -2.61 -0.49 7.08
C ARG A 63 -2.73 1.03 6.99
N LEU A 64 -1.79 1.64 6.29
CA LEU A 64 -1.68 3.07 6.10
C LEU A 64 -2.32 3.48 4.78
N SER A 65 -2.88 4.68 4.72
CA SER A 65 -3.49 5.24 3.51
C SER A 65 -3.09 6.70 3.37
N LEU A 66 -2.63 7.09 2.19
CA LEU A 66 -2.33 8.49 1.90
C LEU A 66 -3.63 9.21 1.52
N THR A 67 -4.01 10.23 2.26
CA THR A 67 -5.19 11.04 2.00
C THR A 67 -4.80 12.50 2.07
N LEU A 68 -4.93 13.22 0.97
CA LEU A 68 -4.62 14.66 0.88
C LEU A 68 -3.20 15.02 1.41
N GLY A 69 -2.21 14.14 1.18
CA GLY A 69 -0.83 14.34 1.67
C GLY A 69 -0.61 13.95 3.14
N GLN A 70 -1.58 13.30 3.78
CA GLN A 70 -1.45 12.78 5.14
C GLN A 70 -1.52 11.25 5.13
N VAL A 71 -0.64 10.61 5.89
CA VAL A 71 -0.65 9.17 6.12
C VAL A 71 -1.61 8.88 7.27
N VAL A 72 -2.69 8.18 6.96
CA VAL A 72 -3.75 7.81 7.92
C VAL A 72 -3.66 6.32 8.21
N CYS A 73 -3.46 5.96 9.47
CA CYS A 73 -3.55 4.59 9.93
C CYS A 73 -5.01 4.15 10.04
N ARG A 74 -5.39 3.14 9.25
CA ARG A 74 -6.76 2.58 9.23
C ARG A 74 -7.05 1.67 10.43
N ALA A 75 -6.04 1.28 11.20
CA ALA A 75 -6.20 0.42 12.37
C ALA A 75 -6.52 1.21 13.64
N CYS A 76 -5.80 2.30 13.92
CA CYS A 76 -5.99 3.12 15.12
C CYS A 76 -6.51 4.54 14.86
N GLY A 77 -6.53 4.99 13.60
CA GLY A 77 -6.95 6.35 13.22
C GLY A 77 -5.84 7.41 13.33
N HIS A 78 -4.61 7.05 13.69
CA HIS A 78 -3.50 8.00 13.78
C HIS A 78 -3.16 8.62 12.42
N THR A 79 -2.88 9.92 12.40
CA THR A 79 -2.57 10.69 11.18
C THR A 79 -1.19 11.33 11.29
N ALA A 80 -0.29 10.95 10.40
CA ALA A 80 1.02 11.57 10.25
C ALA A 80 1.06 12.39 8.95
N ARG A 81 1.93 13.38 8.87
CA ARG A 81 2.23 14.01 7.57
C ARG A 81 3.00 13.01 6.72
N ALA A 82 2.58 12.81 5.48
CA ALA A 82 3.44 12.14 4.51
C ALA A 82 4.66 13.04 4.29
N GLY A 83 5.85 12.44 4.16
CA GLY A 83 7.14 13.13 4.20
C GLY A 83 7.17 14.45 3.44
N ALA A 84 7.79 15.45 4.09
CA ALA A 84 8.25 16.69 3.47
C ALA A 84 9.47 16.42 2.58
#